data_AF-R9GS38-F1
#
_entry.id   AF-R9GS38-F1
#
_cell.length_a   1.000
_cell.length_b   1.000
_cell.length_c   1.000
_cell.angle_alpha   90.00
_cell.angle_beta   90.00
_cell.angle_gamma   90.00
#
_symmetry.space_group_name_H-M   'P 1'
#
loop_
_entity.id
_entity.type
_entity.pdbx_description
1 polymer ?
#
loop_
_entity_poly.entity_id
_entity_poly.type
_entity_poly.pdbx_seq_one_letter_code
_entity_poly.pdbx_strand_id
1 'polypeptide(L)'
;MFINAGLNKFFNYMPVPKDLPENMIKLMTAFMQIGWLMPLIAVAEIVGGVLFITNKFRALGAIVIFPVMIGILLTHLLIAPSGLPIALVLFAINIWVIIENRKKYLPMINEQTKLY
;
A
#
# COMPACT_ATOMS: atom_id res chain seq x y z
N MET A 1 3.09 8.58 5.57
CA MET A 1 2.98 7.26 6.23
C MET A 1 3.65 6.14 5.43
N PHE A 2 3.25 5.89 4.17
CA PHE A 2 3.84 4.81 3.36
C PHE A 2 5.36 4.88 3.20
N ILE A 3 5.93 6.07 2.90
CA ILE A 3 7.39 6.23 2.79
C ILE A 3 8.10 5.79 4.08
N ASN A 4 7.61 6.22 5.24
CA ASN A 4 8.16 5.81 6.54
C ASN A 4 8.01 4.29 6.77
N ALA A 5 6.85 3.72 6.43
CA ALA A 5 6.61 2.28 6.57
C ALA A 5 7.54 1.44 5.70
N GLY A 6 7.84 1.89 4.47
CA GLY A 6 8.74 1.20 3.55
C GLY A 6 10.20 1.34 3.93
N LEU A 7 10.65 2.55 4.31
CA LEU A 7 12.02 2.76 4.81
C LEU A 7 12.28 1.91 6.06
N ASN A 8 11.31 1.81 6.96
CA ASN A 8 11.45 0.97 8.15
C ASN A 8 11.62 -0.52 7.82
N LYS A 9 11.06 -1.04 6.73
CA LYS A 9 11.24 -2.46 6.34
C LYS A 9 12.68 -2.77 5.90
N PHE A 10 13.44 -1.76 5.44
CA PHE A 10 14.85 -1.91 5.09
C PHE A 10 15.77 -1.62 6.28
N PHE A 11 15.48 -0.58 7.06
CA PHE A 11 16.38 -0.05 8.09
C PHE A 11 16.01 -0.45 9.52
N ASN A 12 14.81 -1.00 9.75
CA ASN A 12 14.32 -1.51 11.03
C ASN A 12 14.52 -0.55 12.22
N TYR A 13 14.29 0.76 12.01
CA TYR A 13 14.48 1.78 13.05
C TYR A 13 13.27 1.93 13.99
N MET A 14 12.11 1.41 13.63
CA MET A 14 10.95 1.33 14.52
C MET A 14 10.98 -0.02 15.26
N PRO A 15 10.99 -0.02 16.60
CA PRO A 15 11.01 -1.24 17.37
C PRO A 15 9.72 -2.03 17.15
N VAL A 16 9.87 -3.35 17.05
CA VAL A 16 8.72 -4.27 17.00
C VAL A 16 8.05 -4.27 18.38
N PRO A 17 6.71 -4.08 18.47
CA PRO A 17 5.99 -4.19 19.73
C PRO A 17 6.23 -5.56 20.39
N LYS A 18 6.40 -5.58 21.71
CA LYS A 18 6.70 -6.82 22.46
C LYS A 18 5.47 -7.71 22.65
N ASP A 19 4.29 -7.14 22.47
CA ASP A 19 2.97 -7.69 22.75
C ASP A 19 2.18 -7.98 21.47
N LEU A 20 2.88 -8.40 20.40
CA LEU A 20 2.21 -8.80 19.16
C LEU A 20 1.36 -10.07 19.35
N PRO A 21 0.11 -10.08 18.85
CA PRO A 21 -0.71 -11.29 18.78
C PRO A 21 -0.01 -12.44 18.05
N GLU A 22 -0.21 -13.68 18.50
CA GLU A 22 0.47 -14.87 17.95
C GLU A 22 0.21 -15.06 16.44
N ASN A 23 -1.01 -14.79 15.98
CA ASN A 23 -1.39 -14.82 14.57
C ASN A 23 -0.61 -13.78 13.73
N MET A 24 -0.31 -12.61 14.30
CA MET A 24 0.51 -11.59 13.65
C MET A 24 1.98 -12.03 13.54
N ILE A 25 2.52 -12.66 14.59
CA ILE A 25 3.88 -13.23 14.56
C ILE A 25 3.99 -14.30 13.46
N LYS A 26 3.01 -15.20 13.36
CA LYS A 26 2.94 -16.23 12.30
C LYS A 26 2.91 -15.61 10.90
N LEU A 27 2.08 -14.59 10.68
CA LEU A 27 2.00 -13.88 9.40
C LEU A 27 3.33 -13.21 9.04
N MET A 28 3.93 -12.46 9.96
CA MET A 28 5.20 -11.79 9.72
C MET A 28 6.33 -12.79 9.43
N THR A 29 6.34 -13.92 10.13
CA THR A 29 7.29 -15.01 9.89
C THR A 29 7.13 -15.59 8.49
N ALA A 30 5.89 -15.83 8.04
CA ALA A 30 5.60 -16.30 6.69
C ALA A 30 6.05 -15.29 5.61
N PHE A 31 5.86 -13.98 5.84
CA PHE A 31 6.35 -12.95 4.93
C PHE A 31 7.87 -12.94 4.81
N MET A 32 8.58 -13.17 5.93
CA MET A 32 10.05 -13.25 5.92
C MET A 32 10.59 -14.49 5.22
N GLN A 33 9.84 -15.59 5.18
CA GLN A 33 10.23 -16.78 4.40
C GLN A 33 10.23 -16.51 2.90
N ILE A 34 9.40 -15.58 2.42
CA ILE A 34 9.37 -15.17 1.02
C ILE A 34 10.38 -14.03 0.83
N GLY A 35 11.62 -14.38 0.47
CA GLY A 35 12.76 -13.44 0.45
C GLY A 35 12.59 -12.17 -0.39
N TRP A 36 11.69 -12.17 -1.39
CA TRP A 36 11.42 -11.00 -2.24
C TRP A 36 10.21 -10.17 -1.80
N LEU A 37 9.34 -10.69 -0.92
CA LEU A 37 8.05 -10.07 -0.62
C LEU A 37 8.20 -8.77 0.19
N MET A 38 8.95 -8.82 1.29
CA MET A 38 9.16 -7.63 2.13
C MET A 38 9.88 -6.50 1.39
N PRO A 39 10.95 -6.75 0.60
CA PRO A 39 11.53 -5.75 -0.28
C PRO A 39 10.54 -5.18 -1.30
N LEU A 40 9.72 -6.02 -1.94
CA LEU A 40 8.73 -5.57 -2.92
C LEU A 40 7.69 -4.63 -2.29
N ILE A 41 7.15 -5.00 -1.12
CA ILE A 41 6.21 -4.16 -0.36
C ILE A 41 6.86 -2.82 -0.02
N ALA A 42 8.10 -2.86 0.49
CA ALA A 42 8.82 -1.65 0.88
C ALA A 42 9.06 -0.70 -0.30
N VAL A 43 9.47 -1.24 -1.46
CA VAL A 43 9.64 -0.45 -2.69
C VAL A 43 8.31 0.16 -3.14
N ALA A 44 7.23 -0.61 -3.15
CA ALA A 44 5.91 -0.11 -3.54
C ALA A 44 5.42 1.02 -2.61
N GLU A 45 5.61 0.89 -1.30
CA GLU A 45 5.26 1.93 -0.33
C GLU A 45 6.11 3.20 -0.48
N ILE A 46 7.42 3.08 -0.72
CA ILE A 46 8.31 4.22 -0.92
C ILE A 46 7.98 4.92 -2.24
N VAL A 47 8.01 4.19 -3.35
CA VAL A 47 7.79 4.74 -4.70
C VAL A 47 6.39 5.32 -4.79
N GLY A 48 5.39 4.55 -4.40
CA GLY A 48 4.01 5.01 -4.42
C GLY A 48 3.80 6.21 -3.49
N GLY A 49 4.41 6.21 -2.31
CA GLY A 49 4.34 7.33 -1.37
C GLY A 49 4.97 8.62 -1.91
N VAL A 50 6.14 8.52 -2.55
CA VAL A 50 6.81 9.66 -3.20
C VAL A 50 5.97 10.22 -4.34
N LEU A 51 5.44 9.34 -5.20
CA LEU A 51 4.57 9.74 -6.32
C LEU A 51 3.28 10.40 -5.82
N PHE A 52 2.71 9.89 -4.72
CA PHE A 52 1.46 10.38 -4.13
C PHE A 52 1.56 11.83 -3.64
N ILE A 53 2.72 12.25 -3.13
CA ILE A 53 2.97 13.62 -2.65
C ILE A 53 2.89 14.63 -3.80
N THR A 54 3.40 14.27 -4.97
CA THR A 54 3.40 15.17 -6.13
C THR A 54 2.01 15.25 -6.78
N ASN A 55 1.45 16.46 -6.97
CA ASN A 55 0.16 16.65 -7.65
C ASN A 55 0.12 16.00 -9.05
N LYS A 56 1.27 16.00 -9.75
CA LYS A 56 1.40 15.46 -11.10
C LYS A 56 1.25 13.94 -11.15
N PHE A 57 1.93 13.22 -10.25
CA PHE A 57 1.97 11.75 -10.26
C PHE A 57 1.07 11.09 -9.23
N ARG A 58 0.25 11.87 -8.50
CA ARG A 58 -0.66 11.37 -7.48
C ARG A 58 -1.49 10.15 -7.91
N ALA A 59 -2.03 10.21 -9.12
CA ALA A 59 -2.81 9.11 -9.70
C ALA A 59 -1.99 7.81 -9.82
N LEU A 60 -0.78 7.90 -10.37
CA LEU A 60 0.13 6.77 -10.46
C LEU A 60 0.51 6.24 -9.07
N GLY A 61 0.86 7.13 -8.14
CA GLY A 61 1.19 6.76 -6.76
C GLY A 61 0.05 6.01 -6.05
N ALA A 62 -1.20 6.42 -6.27
CA ALA A 62 -2.36 5.74 -5.70
C ALA A 62 -2.51 4.31 -6.21
N ILE A 63 -2.32 4.08 -7.51
CA ILE A 63 -2.37 2.73 -8.12
C ILE A 63 -1.19 1.86 -7.68
N VAL A 64 0.02 2.42 -7.55
CA VAL A 64 1.19 1.68 -7.05
C VAL A 64 0.99 1.20 -5.61
N ILE A 65 0.39 2.04 -4.75
CA ILE A 65 0.10 1.67 -3.34
C ILE A 65 -1.08 0.70 -3.23
N PHE A 66 -2.05 0.78 -4.14
CA PHE A 66 -3.33 0.05 -4.04
C PHE A 66 -3.21 -1.44 -3.66
N PRO A 67 -2.40 -2.29 -4.32
CA PRO A 67 -2.29 -3.70 -3.95
C PRO A 67 -1.73 -3.92 -2.55
N VAL A 68 -0.77 -3.08 -2.11
CA VAL A 68 -0.24 -3.13 -0.74
C VAL A 68 -1.30 -2.69 0.26
N MET A 69 -2.09 -1.66 -0.08
CA MET A 69 -3.18 -1.17 0.76
C MET A 69 -4.25 -2.23 0.99
N ILE A 70 -4.57 -3.05 -0.02
CA ILE A 70 -5.46 -4.20 0.14
C ILE A 70 -4.88 -5.20 1.15
N GLY A 71 -3.60 -5.53 1.04
CA GLY A 71 -2.92 -6.41 2.01
C GLY A 71 -2.96 -5.85 3.45
N ILE A 72 -2.75 -4.54 3.61
CA ILE A 72 -2.86 -3.85 4.91
C ILE A 72 -4.28 -3.97 5.45
N LEU A 73 -5.30 -3.68 4.64
CA LEU A 73 -6.70 -3.76 5.05
C LEU A 73 -7.08 -5.18 5.49
N LEU A 74 -6.73 -6.19 4.69
CA LEU A 74 -7.02 -7.60 5.00
C LEU A 74 -6.31 -8.06 6.28
N THR A 75 -5.05 -7.65 6.48
CA THR A 75 -4.30 -7.95 7.71
C THR A 75 -5.02 -7.39 8.94
N HIS A 76 -5.52 -6.16 8.89
CA HIS A 76 -6.23 -5.57 10.02
C HIS A 76 -7.65 -6.11 10.18
N LEU A 77 -8.34 -6.47 9.10
CA LEU A 77 -9.67 -7.11 9.17
C LEU A 77 -9.63 -8.49 9.80
N LEU A 78 -8.60 -9.30 9.49
CA LEU A 78 -8.56 -10.72 9.82
C LEU A 78 -7.65 -11.07 11.00
N ILE A 79 -6.60 -10.28 11.25
CA ILE A 79 -5.49 -10.67 12.14
C ILE A 79 -5.31 -9.66 13.28
N ALA A 80 -5.28 -8.35 12.96
CA ALA A 80 -5.00 -7.28 13.91
C ALA A 80 -6.06 -6.15 13.87
N PRO A 81 -7.27 -6.35 14.42
CA PRO A 81 -8.36 -5.37 14.36
C PRO A 81 -8.07 -4.01 15.01
N SER A 82 -7.10 -3.94 15.93
CA SER A 82 -6.74 -2.71 16.62
C SER A 82 -6.27 -1.59 15.67
N GLY A 83 -5.63 -1.94 14.55
CA GLY A 83 -5.25 -0.97 13.51
C GLY A 83 -6.27 -0.80 12.39
N LEU A 84 -7.44 -1.44 12.47
CA LEU A 84 -8.49 -1.33 11.45
C LEU A 84 -8.95 0.12 11.21
N PRO A 85 -9.16 0.97 12.23
CA PRO A 85 -9.61 2.35 12.00
C PRO A 85 -8.66 3.14 11.08
N ILE A 86 -7.35 3.07 11.33
CA ILE A 86 -6.37 3.77 10.49
C ILE A 86 -6.26 3.13 9.10
N ALA A 87 -6.34 1.80 9.00
CA ALA A 87 -6.35 1.10 7.72
C ALA A 87 -7.54 1.53 6.83
N LEU A 88 -8.74 1.65 7.42
CA LEU A 88 -9.94 2.13 6.72
C LEU A 88 -9.80 3.57 6.23
N VAL A 89 -9.25 4.46 7.06
CA VAL A 89 -9.00 5.86 6.66
C VAL A 89 -8.03 5.94 5.49
N LEU A 90 -6.90 5.23 5.55
CA LEU A 90 -5.92 5.21 4.47
C LEU A 90 -6.49 4.59 3.19
N PHE A 91 -7.26 3.52 3.32
CA PHE A 91 -7.93 2.88 2.20
C PHE A 91 -8.95 3.82 1.55
N ALA A 92 -9.78 4.50 2.35
CA ALA A 92 -10.74 5.48 1.85
C ALA A 92 -10.04 6.64 1.10
N ILE A 93 -8.93 7.16 1.64
CA ILE A 93 -8.13 8.20 0.97
C ILE A 93 -7.57 7.68 -0.36
N ASN A 94 -7.03 6.45 -0.38
CA ASN A 94 -6.48 5.85 -1.59
C ASN A 94 -7.57 5.68 -2.68
N ILE A 95 -8.74 5.15 -2.32
CA ILE A 95 -9.89 5.02 -3.21
C ILE A 95 -10.39 6.37 -3.69
N TRP A 96 -10.51 7.37 -2.80
CA TRP A 96 -10.95 8.71 -3.17
C TRP A 96 -10.03 9.32 -4.25
N VAL A 97 -8.71 9.22 -4.08
CA VAL A 97 -7.75 9.71 -5.06
C VAL A 97 -7.87 8.96 -6.40
N ILE A 98 -8.12 7.66 -6.38
CA ILE A 98 -8.36 6.86 -7.59
C ILE A 98 -9.63 7.37 -8.31
N ILE A 99 -10.73 7.58 -7.60
CA ILE A 99 -12.00 8.05 -8.19
C ILE A 99 -11.87 9.48 -8.74
N GLU A 100 -11.22 10.37 -7.98
CA GLU A 100 -10.96 11.76 -8.38
C GLU A 100 -10.14 11.81 -9.67
N ASN A 101 -9.10 10.96 -9.76
CA ASN A 101 -8.19 10.91 -10.91
C ASN A 101 -8.61 9.93 -12.00
N ARG A 102 -9.82 9.35 -11.95
CA ARG A 102 -10.28 8.29 -12.87
C ARG A 102 -10.06 8.60 -14.35
N LYS A 103 -10.22 9.87 -14.74
CA LYS A 103 -10.03 10.34 -16.12
C LYS A 103 -8.61 10.07 -16.64
N LYS A 104 -7.61 10.03 -15.75
CA LYS A 104 -6.21 9.71 -16.08
C LYS A 104 -5.98 8.22 -16.35
N TYR A 105 -6.87 7.34 -15.88
CA TYR A 105 -6.80 5.90 -16.12
C TYR A 105 -7.62 5.47 -17.34
N LEU A 106 -8.63 6.25 -17.75
CA LEU A 106 -9.49 5.93 -18.91
C LEU A 106 -8.70 5.55 -20.18
N PRO A 107 -7.58 6.21 -20.54
CA PRO A 107 -6.81 5.82 -21.72
C PRO A 107 -6.18 4.42 -21.65
N MET A 108 -6.05 3.84 -20.45
CA MET A 108 -5.50 2.48 -20.26
C MET A 108 -6.57 1.39 -20.45
N ILE A 109 -7.85 1.73 -20.34
CA ILE A 109 -8.96 0.77 -20.37
C ILE A 109 -9.91 0.97 -21.56
N ASN A 110 -9.91 2.17 -22.16
CA ASN A 110 -10.67 2.43 -23.38
C ASN A 110 -9.77 2.23 -24.59
N GLU A 111 -10.20 1.39 -25.54
CA GLU A 111 -9.62 1.41 -26.88
C GLU A 111 -9.81 2.80 -27.48
N GLN A 112 -8.71 3.47 -27.78
CA GLN A 112 -8.77 4.58 -28.73
C GLN A 112 -9.07 3.96 -30.09
N THR A 113 -10.35 3.90 -30.46
CA THR A 113 -10.74 3.64 -31.85
C THR A 113 -10.19 4.80 -32.68
N LYS A 114 -8.94 4.66 -33.12
CA LYS A 114 -8.35 5.54 -34.12
C LYS A 114 -9.06 5.23 -35.43
N LEU A 115 -10.18 5.91 -35.67
CA LEU A 115 -10.76 6.05 -36.99
C LEU A 115 -9.77 6.86 -37.84
N TYR A 116 -8.94 6.16 -38.60
CA TYR A 116 -8.27 6.66 -39.79
C TYR A 116 -8.88 5.98 -41.00
#